data_AF-A0A1G0ZYY9-F1
#
_entry.id   AF-A0A1G0ZYY9-F1
#
_cell.length_a   1.000
_cell.length_b   1.000
_cell.length_c   1.000
_cell.angle_alpha   90.00
_cell.angle_beta   90.00
_cell.angle_gamma   90.00
#
_symmetry.space_group_name_H-M   'P 1'
#
loop_
_entity.id
_entity.type
_entity.pdbx_description
1 polymer ?
#
loop_
_entity_poly.entity_id
_entity_poly.type
_entity_poly.pdbx_seq_one_letter_code
_entity_poly.pdbx_strand_id
1 'polypeptide(L)'
;MKHTFRFKLGIFLLVINMPFGLGGAALCGWLAIRTGQTAFFSALAAGIYGSSWIMFLAGIWLAGRQGIDYSRQLMRRMLGRKPLPPVPEVEPSNTP
;
A
#
# COMPACT_ATOMS: atom_id res chain seq x y z
N MET A 1 -22.35 -10.03 -2.98
CA MET A 1 -21.11 -9.22 -3.01
C MET A 1 -19.90 -10.15 -2.98
N LYS A 2 -19.36 -10.57 -4.14
CA LYS A 2 -18.13 -11.35 -4.20
C LYS A 2 -16.97 -10.38 -4.00
N HIS A 3 -16.52 -10.17 -2.76
CA HIS A 3 -15.27 -9.47 -2.50
C HIS A 3 -14.15 -10.29 -3.12
N THR A 4 -13.75 -9.91 -4.32
CA THR A 4 -12.74 -10.57 -5.14
C THR A 4 -11.46 -10.70 -4.31
N PHE A 5 -10.96 -11.92 -4.15
CA PHE A 5 -9.75 -12.26 -3.37
C PHE A 5 -8.57 -11.28 -3.62
N ARG A 6 -8.48 -10.76 -4.84
CA ARG A 6 -7.58 -9.69 -5.30
C ARG A 6 -7.63 -8.40 -4.46
N PHE A 7 -8.81 -7.95 -4.04
CA PHE A 7 -8.97 -6.75 -3.20
C PHE A 7 -8.46 -6.97 -1.78
N LYS A 8 -8.77 -8.13 -1.19
CA LYS A 8 -8.28 -8.51 0.14
C LYS A 8 -6.76 -8.65 0.16
N LEU A 9 -6.21 -9.26 -0.89
CA LEU A 9 -4.76 -9.39 -1.07
C LEU A 9 -4.09 -8.02 -1.27
N GLY A 10 -4.66 -7.14 -2.10
CA GLY A 10 -4.15 -5.78 -2.29
C GLY A 10 -4.11 -4.94 -1.00
N ILE A 11 -5.19 -4.97 -0.20
CA ILE A 11 -5.21 -4.31 1.12
C ILE A 11 -4.20 -4.94 2.08
N PHE A 12 -4.11 -6.28 2.12
CA PHE A 12 -3.15 -6.97 2.96
C PHE A 12 -1.71 -6.57 2.62
N LEU A 13 -1.35 -6.53 1.33
CA LEU A 13 -0.05 -6.04 0.89
C LEU A 13 0.19 -4.59 1.33
N LEU A 14 -0.81 -3.70 1.20
CA LEU A 14 -0.67 -2.30 1.62
C LEU A 14 -0.44 -2.15 3.13
N VAL A 15 -1.18 -2.92 3.95
CA VAL A 15 -1.10 -2.84 5.41
C VAL A 15 0.21 -3.43 5.90
N ILE A 16 0.66 -4.55 5.34
CA ILE A 16 1.91 -5.19 5.74
C ILE A 16 3.14 -4.45 5.22
N ASN A 17 2.99 -3.67 4.15
CA ASN A 17 4.09 -2.94 3.56
C ASN A 17 4.79 -1.99 4.55
N MET A 18 4.02 -1.25 5.35
CA MET A 18 4.57 -0.31 6.33
C MET A 18 5.42 -0.99 7.41
N PRO A 19 4.91 -1.99 8.16
CA PRO A 19 5.70 -2.69 9.16
C PRO A 19 6.84 -3.50 8.55
N PHE A 20 6.70 -4.00 7.32
CA PHE A 20 7.78 -4.72 6.65
C PHE A 20 8.93 -3.78 6.24
N GLY A 21 8.62 -2.63 5.66
CA GLY A 21 9.61 -1.62 5.27
C GLY A 21 10.28 -0.97 6.48
N LEU A 22 9.51 -0.39 7.41
CA LEU A 22 10.05 0.28 8.60
C LEU A 22 10.65 -0.72 9.59
N GLY A 23 9.96 -1.82 9.86
CA GLY A 23 10.43 -2.85 10.80
C GLY A 23 11.67 -3.56 10.29
N GLY A 24 11.70 -3.91 8.99
CA GLY A 24 12.88 -4.51 8.37
C GLY A 24 14.09 -3.56 8.33
N ALA A 25 13.87 -2.27 8.03
CA ALA A 25 14.93 -1.27 8.08
C ALA A 25 15.45 -1.01 9.51
N ALA A 26 14.55 -0.92 10.50
CA ALA A 26 14.92 -0.75 11.91
C ALA A 26 15.71 -1.95 12.44
N LEU A 27 15.30 -3.18 12.08
CA LEU A 27 16.00 -4.41 12.44
C LEU A 27 17.41 -4.44 11.81
N CYS A 28 17.53 -4.07 10.53
CA CYS A 28 18.83 -3.96 9.86
C CYS A 28 19.72 -2.90 10.51
N GLY A 29 19.18 -1.74 10.89
CA GLY A 29 19.91 -0.72 11.62
C GLY A 29 20.42 -1.21 12.98
N TRP A 30 19.60 -1.95 13.72
CA TRP A 30 20.00 -2.55 14.99
C TRP A 30 21.12 -3.61 14.80
N LEU A 31 21.00 -4.47 13.79
CA LEU A 31 22.03 -5.44 13.42
C LEU A 31 23.32 -4.78 12.93
N ALA A 32 23.24 -3.67 12.19
CA ALA A 32 24.39 -2.89 11.73
C ALA A 32 25.23 -2.40 12.91
N ILE A 33 24.59 -1.87 13.94
CA ILE A 33 25.25 -1.39 15.17
C ILE A 33 25.87 -2.57 15.93
N ARG A 34 25.17 -3.71 16.01
CA ARG A 34 25.61 -4.91 16.74
C ARG A 34 26.80 -5.63 16.10
N THR A 35 26.87 -5.67 14.78
CA THR A 35 27.88 -6.45 14.04
C THR A 35 29.03 -5.59 13.52
N GLY A 36 28.89 -4.26 13.53
CA GLY A 36 29.87 -3.34 12.95
C GLY A 36 29.94 -3.37 11.42
N GLN A 37 29.10 -4.18 10.74
CA GLN A 37 29.07 -4.31 9.28
C GLN A 37 28.06 -3.34 8.66
N THR A 38 28.24 -2.04 8.91
CA THR A 38 27.29 -0.99 8.54
C THR A 38 26.98 -0.97 7.04
N ALA A 39 27.97 -1.23 6.19
CA ALA A 39 27.80 -1.25 4.74
C ALA A 39 26.83 -2.36 4.26
N PHE A 40 27.01 -3.59 4.77
CA PHE A 40 26.17 -4.73 4.38
C PHE A 40 24.72 -4.55 4.85
N PHE A 41 24.53 -4.17 6.11
CA PHE A 41 23.18 -3.97 6.66
C PHE A 41 22.48 -2.73 6.11
N SER A 42 23.21 -1.70 5.69
CA SER A 42 22.62 -0.55 4.98
C SER A 42 22.15 -0.92 3.58
N ALA A 43 22.93 -1.74 2.85
CA ALA A 43 22.51 -2.28 1.56
C ALA A 43 21.29 -3.21 1.70
N LEU A 44 21.26 -4.04 2.75
CA LEU A 44 20.12 -4.90 3.06
C LEU A 44 18.87 -4.08 3.41
N ALA A 45 19.02 -3.03 4.23
CA ALA A 45 17.94 -2.11 4.56
C ALA A 45 17.40 -1.39 3.31
N ALA A 46 18.29 -0.95 2.42
CA ALA A 46 17.89 -0.34 1.14
C ALA A 46 17.14 -1.34 0.24
N GLY A 47 17.56 -2.61 0.22
CA GLY A 47 16.87 -3.69 -0.50
C GLY A 47 15.49 -3.99 0.07
N ILE A 48 15.35 -4.06 1.40
CA ILE A 48 14.07 -4.27 2.08
C ILE A 48 13.13 -3.08 1.84
N TYR A 49 13.65 -1.85 1.95
CA TYR A 49 12.86 -0.66 1.66
C TYR A 49 12.45 -0.60 0.18
N GLY A 50 13.36 -0.91 -0.74
CA GLY A 50 13.06 -1.00 -2.17
C GLY A 50 11.99 -2.05 -2.50
N SER A 51 12.07 -3.24 -1.90
CA SER A 51 11.04 -4.28 -2.08
C SER A 51 9.69 -3.90 -1.47
N SER A 52 9.68 -3.13 -0.39
CA SER A 52 8.48 -2.51 0.17
C SER A 52 7.79 -1.57 -0.85
N TRP A 53 8.55 -0.77 -1.61
CA TRP A 53 7.96 0.02 -2.71
C TRP A 53 7.33 -0.85 -3.79
N ILE A 54 7.96 -1.97 -4.15
CA ILE A 54 7.40 -2.91 -5.14
C ILE A 54 6.10 -3.52 -4.62
N MET A 55 6.05 -3.94 -3.35
CA MET A 55 4.82 -4.44 -2.72
C MET A 55 3.72 -3.38 -2.65
N PHE A 56 4.08 -2.11 -2.43
CA PHE A 56 3.14 -1.00 -2.44
C PHE A 56 2.54 -0.78 -3.83
N LEU A 57 3.38 -0.69 -4.86
CA LEU A 57 2.94 -0.55 -6.24
C LEU A 57 2.12 -1.77 -6.69
N ALA A 58 2.54 -2.97 -6.32
CA ALA A 58 1.78 -4.20 -6.59
C ALA A 58 0.43 -4.18 -5.89
N GLY A 59 0.36 -3.74 -4.62
CA GLY A 59 -0.89 -3.59 -3.88
C GLY A 59 -1.84 -2.58 -4.51
N ILE A 60 -1.34 -1.42 -4.97
CA ILE A 60 -2.13 -0.42 -5.71
C ILE A 60 -2.64 -1.01 -7.03
N TRP A 61 -1.75 -1.67 -7.78
CA TRP A 61 -2.09 -2.26 -9.08
C TRP A 61 -3.14 -3.37 -8.95
N LEU A 62 -2.98 -4.25 -7.94
CA LEU A 62 -3.90 -5.36 -7.68
C LEU A 62 -5.26 -4.90 -7.12
N ALA A 63 -5.26 -3.85 -6.29
CA ALA A 63 -6.49 -3.27 -5.76
C ALA A 63 -7.26 -2.48 -6.84
N GLY A 64 -6.58 -2.03 -7.89
CA GLY A 64 -7.16 -1.39 -9.06
C GLY A 64 -7.95 -0.11 -8.71
N ARG A 65 -8.85 0.29 -9.62
CA ARG A 65 -9.73 1.48 -9.46
C ARG A 65 -10.55 1.43 -8.15
N GLN A 66 -11.03 0.24 -7.76
CA GLN A 66 -11.79 0.06 -6.52
C GLN A 66 -10.95 0.30 -5.25
N GLY A 67 -9.67 -0.08 -5.26
CA GLY A 67 -8.73 0.19 -4.17
C GLY A 67 -8.43 1.67 -4.00
N ILE A 68 -8.29 2.40 -5.12
CA ILE A 68 -8.08 3.85 -5.10
C ILE A 68 -9.31 4.55 -4.53
N ASP A 69 -10.52 4.15 -4.91
CA ASP A 69 -11.75 4.75 -4.37
C ASP A 69 -11.90 4.49 -2.86
N TYR A 70 -11.56 3.28 -2.40
CA TYR A 70 -11.66 2.93 -0.98
C TYR A 70 -10.58 3.62 -0.12
N SER A 71 -9.34 3.64 -0.59
CA SER A 71 -8.23 4.34 0.08
C SER A 71 -8.46 5.85 0.11
N ARG A 72 -9.01 6.43 -0.96
CA ARG A 72 -9.40 7.85 -0.99
C ARG A 72 -10.52 8.17 0.00
N GLN A 73 -11.48 7.26 0.19
CA GLN A 73 -12.50 7.39 1.23
C GLN A 73 -11.92 7.26 2.64
N LEU A 74 -11.05 6.28 2.87
CA LEU A 74 -10.41 6.05 4.18
C LEU A 74 -9.51 7.22 4.58
N MET A 75 -8.68 7.70 3.66
CA MET A 75 -7.79 8.85 3.87
C MET A 75 -8.61 10.11 4.19
N ARG A 76 -9.75 10.32 3.52
CA ARG A 76 -10.66 11.44 3.82
C ARG A 76 -11.33 11.34 5.20
N ARG A 77 -11.69 10.12 5.64
CA ARG A 77 -12.20 9.88 7.00
C ARG A 77 -11.16 10.21 8.05
N MET A 78 -9.90 9.81 7.83
CA MET A 78 -8.79 10.16 8.72
C MET A 78 -8.48 11.67 8.70
N LEU A 79 -8.67 12.35 7.56
CA LEU A 79 -8.53 13.80 7.41
C LEU A 79 -9.77 14.61 7.86
N GLY A 80 -10.80 13.98 8.44
CA GLY A 80 -12.01 14.66 8.93
C GLY A 80 -12.85 15.36 7.86
N ARG A 81 -12.65 15.06 6.57
CA ARG A 81 -13.40 15.66 5.46
C ARG A 81 -14.67 14.85 5.14
N LYS A 82 -15.79 15.54 4.89
CA LYS A 82 -17.08 14.92 4.51
C LYS A 82 -16.93 13.96 3.30
N PRO A 83 -17.70 12.85 3.24
CA PRO A 83 -17.69 11.91 2.11
C PRO A 83 -18.05 12.63 0.80
N LEU A 84 -17.40 12.26 -0.31
CA LEU A 84 -17.84 12.71 -1.64
C LEU A 84 -19.21 12.09 -1.96
N PRO A 85 -20.08 12.79 -2.70
CA PRO A 85 -21.22 12.15 -3.34
C PRO A 85 -20.73 10.99 -4.23
N PRO A 86 -21.52 9.92 -4.38
CA PRO A 86 -21.19 8.83 -5.28
C PRO A 86 -20.92 9.39 -6.67
N VAL A 87 -19.85 8.90 -7.32
CA VAL A 87 -19.57 9.23 -8.72
C VAL A 87 -20.80 8.81 -9.51
N PRO A 88 -21.44 9.71 -10.30
CA PRO A 88 -22.58 9.34 -11.11
C PRO A 88 -22.16 8.17 -12.00
N GLU A 89 -22.87 7.06 -11.85
CA GLU A 89 -22.78 5.92 -12.76
C GLU A 89 -23.07 6.49 -14.14
N VAL A 90 -22.09 6.45 -15.03
CA VAL A 90 -22.27 6.91 -16.41
C VAL A 90 -23.29 5.95 -17.01
N GLU A 91 -24.56 6.36 -17.01
CA GLU A 91 -25.61 5.66 -17.73
C GLU A 91 -25.10 5.48 -19.16
N PRO A 92 -25.07 4.24 -19.69
CA PRO A 92 -24.72 4.04 -21.08
C PRO A 92 -25.70 4.89 -21.90
N SER A 93 -25.17 5.87 -22.63
CA SER A 93 -25.99 6.72 -23.47
C SER A 93 -26.70 5.82 -24.46
N ASN A 94 -27.99 5.61 -24.26
CA ASN A 94 -28.88 5.07 -25.27
C ASN A 94 -28.99 6.13 -26.37
N THR A 95 -27.97 6.19 -27.23
CA THR A 95 -28.09 6.85 -28.53
C THR A 95 -28.92 5.95 -29.43
N PRO A 96 -30.03 6.46 -30.01
CA PRO A 96 -30.90 5.71 -30.91
C PRO A 96 -30.23 5.37 -32.24
#